data_AF-A0A914QMN1-F1
#
_entry.id   AF-A0A914QMN1-F1
#
_cell.length_a   1.000
_cell.length_b   1.000
_cell.length_c   1.000
_cell.angle_alpha   90.00
_cell.angle_beta   90.00
_cell.angle_gamma   90.00
#
_symmetry.space_group_name_H-M   'P 1'
#
loop_
_entity.id
_entity.type
_entity.pdbx_description
1 polymer ?
#
loop_
_entity_poly.entity_id
_entity_poly.type
_entity_poly.pdbx_seq_one_letter_code
_entity_poly.pdbx_strand_id
1 'polypeptide(L)'
;MTLFYIPVRMEDVFYEKLELKKEGSRQNNLEFLGQAMQDASNEFGETTPYGIALSKVSQTEFKIGGAEREFISNAANNTLLPIRRFLEGDMKTIQKERKILQGKRLDLDACKSRLKKAKTLETQAVVSFY
;
A
#
# COMPACT_ATOMS: atom_id res chain seq x y z
N MET A 1 2.10 -14.76 7.02
CA MET A 1 2.15 -13.62 6.06
C MET A 1 0.88 -13.65 5.23
N THR A 2 -0.24 -13.55 5.93
CA THR A 2 -1.61 -13.74 5.45
C THR A 2 -2.40 -12.99 6.49
N LEU A 3 -3.14 -11.95 6.08
CA LEU A 3 -4.05 -11.07 6.86
C LEU A 3 -3.80 -9.55 6.74
N PHE A 4 -2.90 -9.08 5.88
CA PHE A 4 -2.92 -7.68 5.42
C PHE A 4 -3.41 -7.60 3.97
N TYR A 5 -4.61 -8.14 3.74
CA TYR A 5 -5.41 -7.82 2.55
C TYR A 5 -6.56 -6.96 3.03
N ILE A 6 -6.25 -5.70 3.37
CA ILE A 6 -7.22 -4.62 3.21
C ILE A 6 -7.76 -4.79 1.79
N PRO A 7 -9.08 -4.78 1.55
CA PRO A 7 -9.65 -5.05 0.25
C PRO A 7 -9.36 -3.86 -0.68
N VAL A 8 -8.10 -3.67 -1.06
CA VAL A 8 -7.76 -3.10 -2.34
C VAL A 8 -8.29 -4.13 -3.33
N ARG A 9 -9.47 -3.84 -3.85
CA ARG A 9 -10.20 -4.79 -4.68
C ARG A 9 -9.34 -5.11 -5.89
N MET A 10 -9.30 -6.40 -6.24
CA MET A 10 -8.39 -6.91 -7.27
C MET A 10 -8.55 -6.14 -8.60
N GLU A 11 -9.74 -5.60 -8.89
CA GLU A 11 -9.96 -4.77 -10.06
C GLU A 11 -9.07 -3.52 -10.11
N ASP A 12 -8.84 -2.83 -8.99
CA ASP A 12 -8.09 -1.57 -8.99
C ASP A 12 -6.59 -1.85 -9.23
N VAL A 13 -6.09 -2.98 -8.72
CA VAL A 13 -4.74 -3.49 -9.05
C VAL A 13 -4.63 -3.88 -10.52
N PHE A 14 -5.72 -4.38 -11.11
CA PHE A 14 -5.80 -4.78 -12.51
C PHE A 14 -5.81 -3.58 -13.46
N TYR A 15 -6.63 -2.56 -13.18
CA TYR A 15 -6.70 -1.32 -13.96
C TYR A 15 -5.39 -0.53 -13.91
N GLU A 16 -4.73 -0.48 -12.75
CA GLU A 16 -3.44 0.19 -12.59
C GLU A 16 -2.32 -0.52 -13.37
N LYS A 17 -2.35 -1.86 -13.47
CA LYS A 17 -1.38 -2.62 -14.27
C LYS A 17 -1.61 -2.54 -15.79
N LEU A 18 -2.82 -2.22 -16.21
CA LEU A 18 -3.20 -2.14 -17.62
C LEU A 18 -3.17 -0.71 -18.17
N GLU A 19 -2.82 0.30 -17.37
CA GLU A 19 -2.93 1.74 -17.69
C GLU A 19 -4.33 2.16 -18.18
N LEU A 20 -5.35 1.32 -17.97
CA LEU A 20 -6.72 1.69 -18.26
C LEU A 20 -7.18 2.67 -17.18
N LYS A 21 -7.16 3.96 -17.53
CA LYS A 21 -7.84 4.99 -16.76
C LYS A 21 -9.27 4.51 -16.56
N LYS A 22 -9.70 4.37 -15.31
CA LYS A 22 -11.10 4.03 -14.99
C LYS A 22 -11.95 5.19 -15.50
N GLU A 23 -12.45 5.02 -16.72
CA GLU A 23 -13.18 6.05 -17.44
C GLU A 23 -14.59 6.08 -16.85
N GLY A 24 -14.83 7.12 -16.06
CA GLY A 24 -16.08 7.32 -15.33
C GLY A 24 -15.82 7.48 -13.85
N SER A 25 -16.01 8.70 -13.34
CA SER A 25 -16.23 8.95 -11.92
C SER A 25 -17.40 8.07 -11.48
N ARG A 26 -17.11 6.91 -10.88
CA ARG A 26 -18.14 6.08 -10.28
C ARG A 26 -18.83 6.95 -9.24
N GLN A 27 -20.08 7.33 -9.50
CA GLN A 27 -20.86 8.11 -8.55
C GLN A 27 -20.83 7.39 -7.22
N ASN A 28 -20.48 8.14 -6.19
CA ASN A 28 -20.36 7.59 -4.87
C ASN A 28 -21.76 7.30 -4.31
N ASN A 29 -21.89 6.34 -3.38
CA ASN A 29 -23.20 5.99 -2.81
C ASN A 29 -23.91 7.23 -2.21
N LEU A 30 -23.11 8.15 -1.65
CA LEU A 30 -23.57 9.42 -1.11
C LEU A 30 -24.08 10.38 -2.18
N GLU A 31 -23.50 10.36 -3.38
CA GLU A 31 -23.98 11.20 -4.50
C GLU A 31 -25.28 10.64 -5.09
N PHE A 32 -25.44 9.32 -5.14
CA PHE A 32 -26.71 8.69 -5.50
C PHE A 32 -27.80 9.02 -4.47
N LEU A 33 -27.47 8.97 -3.18
CA LEU A 33 -28.38 9.36 -2.11
C LEU A 33 -28.74 10.85 -2.19
N GLY A 34 -27.75 11.72 -2.39
CA GLY A 34 -27.95 13.16 -2.57
C GLY A 34 -28.87 13.47 -3.74
N GLN A 35 -28.70 12.78 -4.88
CA GLN A 35 -29.57 12.93 -6.03
C GLN A 35 -31.01 12.50 -5.74
N ALA A 36 -31.20 11.32 -5.14
CA ALA A 36 -32.54 10.84 -4.78
C ALA A 36 -33.25 11.78 -3.79
N MET A 37 -32.51 12.35 -2.83
CA MET A 37 -33.04 13.33 -1.88
C MET A 37 -33.38 14.67 -2.54
N GLN A 38 -32.59 15.09 -3.54
CA GLN A 38 -32.88 16.30 -4.31
C GLN A 38 -34.13 16.13 -5.17
N ASP A 39 -34.29 14.97 -5.81
CA ASP A 39 -35.47 14.68 -6.63
C ASP A 39 -36.73 14.62 -5.75
N ALA A 40 -36.65 13.95 -4.59
CA ALA A 40 -37.72 13.95 -3.60
C ALA A 40 -38.04 15.36 -3.09
N SER A 41 -37.02 16.18 -2.80
CA SER A 41 -37.20 17.59 -2.39
C SER A 41 -38.01 18.39 -3.43
N ASN A 42 -37.73 18.18 -4.71
CA ASN A 42 -38.42 18.88 -5.79
C ASN A 42 -39.90 18.43 -5.89
N GLU A 43 -40.18 17.15 -5.63
CA GLU A 43 -41.53 16.59 -5.63
C GLU A 43 -42.38 17.08 -4.44
N PHE A 44 -41.79 17.21 -3.25
CA PHE A 44 -42.48 17.76 -2.07
C PHE A 44 -42.72 19.28 -2.15
N GLY A 45 -41.96 20.00 -3.01
CA GLY A 45 -42.10 21.43 -3.23
C GLY A 45 -41.31 22.28 -2.23
N GLU A 46 -40.68 23.34 -2.74
CA GLU A 46 -39.73 24.23 -2.04
C GLU A 46 -40.38 25.08 -0.93
N THR A 47 -41.70 25.11 -0.86
CA THR A 47 -42.45 25.86 0.15
C THR A 47 -42.80 25.03 1.38
N THR A 48 -42.63 23.70 1.30
CA THR A 48 -42.90 22.82 2.44
C THR A 48 -41.68 22.75 3.36
N PRO A 49 -41.87 22.69 4.69
CA PRO A 49 -40.77 22.51 5.63
C PRO A 49 -39.93 21.24 5.34
N TYR A 50 -40.57 20.19 4.82
CA TYR A 50 -39.91 18.93 4.49
C TYR A 50 -39.08 19.01 3.20
N GLY A 51 -39.57 19.69 2.15
CA GLY A 51 -38.78 19.96 0.93
C GLY A 51 -37.54 20.80 1.24
N ILE A 52 -37.68 21.87 2.03
CA ILE A 52 -36.53 22.70 2.44
C ILE A 52 -35.49 21.89 3.23
N ALA A 53 -35.94 21.01 4.13
CA ALA A 53 -35.05 20.13 4.88
C ALA A 53 -34.32 19.14 3.96
N LEU A 54 -35.05 18.46 3.07
CA LEU A 54 -34.47 17.51 2.11
C LEU A 54 -33.44 18.16 1.17
N SER A 55 -33.71 19.39 0.69
CA SER A 55 -32.74 20.14 -0.12
C SER A 55 -31.44 20.46 0.63
N LYS A 56 -31.51 20.74 1.94
CA LYS A 56 -30.29 20.96 2.74
C LYS A 56 -29.51 19.66 2.96
N VAL A 57 -30.23 18.55 3.16
CA VAL A 57 -29.60 17.24 3.33
C VAL A 57 -28.95 16.80 2.02
N SER A 58 -29.62 16.93 0.87
CA SER A 58 -29.05 16.58 -0.45
C SER A 58 -27.74 17.33 -0.73
N GLN A 59 -27.70 18.64 -0.48
CA GLN A 59 -26.48 19.46 -0.63
C GLN A 59 -25.36 19.00 0.29
N THR A 60 -25.70 18.53 1.50
CA THR A 60 -24.71 18.02 2.45
C THR A 60 -24.16 16.68 1.98
N GLU A 61 -25.02 15.77 1.52
CA GLU A 61 -24.63 14.47 0.96
C GLU A 61 -23.70 14.61 -0.26
N PHE A 62 -23.99 15.56 -1.16
CA PHE A 62 -23.09 15.85 -2.28
C PHE A 62 -21.71 16.36 -1.83
N LYS A 63 -21.65 17.21 -0.80
CA LYS A 63 -20.37 17.68 -0.24
C LYS A 63 -19.56 16.54 0.38
N ILE A 64 -20.22 15.65 1.13
CA ILE A 64 -19.56 14.47 1.72
C ILE A 64 -19.08 13.53 0.61
N GLY A 65 -19.91 13.28 -0.41
CA GLY A 65 -19.52 12.48 -1.57
C GLY A 65 -18.29 13.04 -2.30
N GLY A 66 -18.21 14.37 -2.46
CA GLY A 66 -17.03 15.05 -3.00
C GLY A 66 -15.79 14.89 -2.12
N ALA A 67 -15.93 15.12 -0.81
CA ALA A 67 -14.83 14.97 0.15
C ALA A 67 -14.31 13.53 0.22
N GLU A 68 -15.18 12.53 0.12
CA GLU A 68 -14.78 11.11 0.09
C GLU A 68 -13.98 10.79 -1.18
N ARG A 69 -14.39 11.29 -2.35
CA ARG A 69 -13.60 11.12 -3.59
C ARG A 69 -12.21 11.73 -3.46
N GLU A 70 -12.13 12.93 -2.89
CA GLU A 70 -10.85 13.60 -2.64
C GLU A 70 -9.99 12.81 -1.65
N PHE A 71 -10.58 12.33 -0.56
CA PHE A 71 -9.90 11.51 0.44
C PHE A 71 -9.33 10.22 -0.17
N ILE A 72 -10.11 9.49 -0.96
CA ILE A 72 -9.66 8.26 -1.63
C ILE A 72 -8.51 8.57 -2.59
N SER A 73 -8.64 9.62 -3.41
CA SER A 73 -7.58 10.05 -4.33
C SER A 73 -6.29 10.43 -3.60
N ASN A 74 -6.40 11.21 -2.52
CA ASN A 74 -5.27 11.63 -1.73
C ASN A 74 -4.59 10.45 -1.02
N ALA A 75 -5.37 9.52 -0.45
CA ALA A 75 -4.83 8.32 0.18
C ALA A 75 -4.09 7.42 -0.83
N ALA A 76 -4.65 7.27 -2.04
CA ALA A 76 -4.01 6.50 -3.10
C ALA A 76 -2.68 7.12 -3.54
N ASN A 77 -2.67 8.43 -3.83
CA ASN A 77 -1.51 9.11 -4.39
C ASN A 77 -0.41 9.42 -3.36
N ASN A 78 -0.79 9.85 -2.16
CA ASN A 78 0.16 10.36 -1.18
C ASN A 78 0.63 9.29 -0.18
N THR A 79 -0.09 8.19 -0.05
CA THR A 79 0.25 7.12 0.90
C THR A 79 0.52 5.80 0.19
N LEU A 80 -0.43 5.30 -0.61
CA LEU A 80 -0.29 3.96 -1.19
C LEU A 80 0.76 3.89 -2.30
N LEU A 81 0.80 4.88 -3.20
CA LEU A 81 1.73 4.89 -4.32
C LEU A 81 3.21 4.95 -3.88
N PRO A 82 3.64 5.81 -2.93
CA PRO A 82 5.01 5.80 -2.42
C PRO A 82 5.40 4.45 -1.79
N ILE A 83 4.50 3.85 -1.00
CA ILE A 83 4.74 2.53 -0.39
C ILE A 83 4.91 1.46 -1.47
N ARG A 84 4.06 1.47 -2.50
CA ARG A 84 4.18 0.54 -3.62
C ARG A 84 5.51 0.69 -4.35
N ARG A 85 5.92 1.92 -4.66
CA ARG A 85 7.23 2.21 -5.29
C ARG A 85 8.40 1.71 -4.44
N PHE A 86 8.35 1.94 -3.13
CA PHE A 86 9.37 1.45 -2.20
C PHE A 86 9.45 -0.08 -2.17
N LEU A 87 8.30 -0.77 -2.14
CA LEU A 87 8.26 -2.23 -2.14
C LEU A 87 8.73 -2.84 -3.46
N GLU A 88 8.37 -2.23 -4.59
CA GLU A 88 8.73 -2.74 -5.91
C GLU A 88 10.18 -2.43 -6.32
N GLY A 89 10.78 -1.36 -5.76
CA GLY A 89 12.16 -0.94 -5.99
C GLY A 89 13.09 -1.29 -4.82
N ASP A 90 13.18 -0.39 -3.85
CA ASP A 90 14.20 -0.42 -2.79
C ASP A 90 14.16 -1.70 -1.95
N MET A 91 12.98 -2.17 -1.58
CA MET A 91 12.84 -3.38 -0.76
C MET A 91 13.43 -4.61 -1.45
N LYS A 92 13.29 -4.74 -2.78
CA LYS A 92 13.91 -5.87 -3.52
C LYS A 92 15.42 -5.81 -3.47
N THR A 93 15.99 -4.61 -3.60
CA THR A 93 17.43 -4.38 -3.49
C THR A 93 17.91 -4.72 -2.08
N ILE A 94 17.23 -4.23 -1.04
CA ILE A 94 17.55 -4.55 0.36
C ILE A 94 17.53 -6.06 0.62
N GLN A 95 16.52 -6.78 0.11
CA GLN A 95 16.44 -8.23 0.25
C GLN A 95 17.59 -8.95 -0.46
N LYS A 96 17.99 -8.49 -1.66
CA LYS A 96 19.12 -9.05 -2.40
C LYS A 96 20.43 -8.84 -1.65
N GLU A 97 20.70 -7.63 -1.20
CA GLU A 97 21.91 -7.30 -0.44
C GLU A 97 21.97 -8.09 0.89
N ARG A 98 20.84 -8.23 1.59
CA ARG A 98 20.77 -9.05 2.80
C ARG A 98 21.14 -10.51 2.52
N LYS A 99 20.70 -11.09 1.40
CA LYS A 99 21.06 -12.46 1.00
C LYS A 99 22.55 -12.59 0.71
N ILE A 100 23.13 -11.60 0.00
CA ILE A 100 24.58 -11.56 -0.29
C ILE A 100 25.37 -11.49 1.01
N LEU A 101 25.00 -10.57 1.92
CA LEU A 101 25.65 -10.39 3.21
C LEU A 101 25.65 -11.69 4.03
N GLN A 102 24.52 -12.41 4.06
CA GLN A 102 24.42 -13.68 4.77
C GLN A 102 25.35 -14.74 4.19
N GLY A 103 25.50 -14.80 2.86
CA GLY A 103 26.47 -15.68 2.20
C GLY A 103 27.91 -15.32 2.57
N LYS A 104 28.28 -14.04 2.44
CA LYS A 104 29.63 -13.55 2.80
C LYS A 104 29.98 -13.78 4.26
N ARG A 105 28.99 -13.71 5.17
CA ARG A 105 29.17 -14.04 6.58
C ARG A 105 29.58 -15.51 6.76
N LEU A 106 28.91 -16.43 6.08
CA LEU A 106 29.23 -17.86 6.15
C LEU A 106 30.61 -18.18 5.56
N ASP A 107 30.94 -17.57 4.41
CA ASP A 107 32.27 -17.70 3.80
C ASP A 107 33.37 -17.22 4.75
N LEU A 108 33.16 -16.05 5.37
CA LEU A 108 34.10 -15.48 6.34
C LEU A 108 34.27 -16.40 7.57
N ASP A 109 33.19 -16.95 8.10
CA ASP A 109 33.21 -17.89 9.23
C ASP A 109 34.00 -19.17 8.87
N ALA A 110 33.83 -19.68 7.64
CA ALA A 110 34.58 -20.83 7.14
C ALA A 110 36.08 -20.52 6.99
N CYS A 111 36.44 -19.38 6.38
CA CYS A 111 37.82 -18.94 6.24
C CYS A 111 38.50 -18.73 7.61
N LYS A 112 37.83 -18.08 8.56
CA LYS A 112 38.33 -17.92 9.94
C LYS A 112 38.57 -19.26 10.62
N SER A 113 37.64 -20.21 10.47
CA SER A 113 37.76 -21.55 11.04
C SER A 113 38.94 -22.34 10.43
N ARG A 114 39.13 -22.25 9.10
CA ARG A 114 40.26 -22.87 8.40
C ARG A 114 41.60 -22.26 8.83
N LEU A 115 41.68 -20.93 8.92
CA LEU A 115 42.88 -20.23 9.38
C LEU A 115 43.26 -20.62 10.81
N LYS A 116 42.26 -20.69 11.71
CA LYS A 116 42.48 -21.13 13.10
C LYS A 116 43.05 -22.55 13.15
N LYS A 117 42.48 -23.49 12.38
CA LYS A 117 42.96 -24.88 12.30
C LYS A 117 44.40 -24.96 11.76
N ALA A 118 44.71 -24.24 10.69
CA ALA A 118 46.07 -24.21 10.12
C ALA A 118 47.11 -23.72 11.14
N LYS A 119 46.82 -22.63 11.85
CA LYS A 119 47.71 -22.13 12.93
C LYS A 119 47.92 -23.14 14.06
N THR A 120 46.86 -23.85 14.46
CA THR A 120 46.97 -24.89 15.49
C THR A 120 47.85 -26.06 15.03
N LEU A 121 47.70 -26.49 13.78
CA LEU A 121 48.54 -27.55 13.18
C LEU A 121 50.01 -27.12 13.06
N GLU A 122 50.27 -25.89 12.63
CA GLU A 122 51.64 -25.33 12.60
C GLU A 122 52.27 -25.30 14.00
N THR A 123 51.51 -24.85 15.00
CA THR A 123 52.00 -24.82 16.40
C THR A 123 52.29 -26.23 16.92
N GLN A 124 51.42 -27.21 16.64
CA GLN A 124 51.66 -28.61 17.00
C GLN A 124 52.88 -29.21 16.28
N ALA A 125 53.07 -28.89 15.00
CA ALA A 125 54.23 -29.35 14.24
C ALA A 125 55.52 -28.81 14.87
N VAL A 126 55.59 -27.51 15.17
CA VAL A 126 56.76 -26.90 15.80
C VAL A 126 57.08 -27.52 17.16
N VAL A 127 56.08 -27.77 18.02
CA VAL A 127 56.27 -28.41 19.33
C VAL A 127 56.75 -29.86 19.22
N SER A 128 56.38 -30.58 18.15
CA SER A 128 56.82 -31.96 17.94
C SER A 128 58.25 -32.09 17.38
N PHE A 129 58.88 -30.99 16.96
CA PHE A 129 60.27 -30.93 16.51
C PHE A 129 61.25 -30.46 17.60
N TYR A 130 60.77 -30.17 18.81
CA TYR A 130 61.56 -29.95 20.03
C TYR A 130 61.39 -31.14 20.99
#